data_AF-A0AAP5C2B1-F1
#
_entry.id   AF-A0AAP5C2B1-F1
#
_cell.length_a   1.000
_cell.length_b   1.000
_cell.length_c   1.000
_cell.angle_alpha   90.00
_cell.angle_beta   90.00
_cell.angle_gamma   90.00
#
_symmetry.space_group_name_H-M   'P 1'
#
loop_
_entity.id
_entity.type
_entity.pdbx_description
1 polymer ?
#
loop_
_entity_poly.entity_id
_entity_poly.type
_entity_poly.pdbx_seq_one_letter_code
_entity_poly.pdbx_strand_id
1 'polypeptide(L)'
;MNASPPRRPSTAYRYLFVLGLGLLIGLIATVMVGRALQARRDPFPDSLMQVMQRQSQLLQQAQQQNRCSLADSVPRLQALRLLSNDLDLAFPGLKDNAQFQQHASQLRGNLNAALAAPPSDCTALAQVVETVQADCRACHQDFR
;
A
#
# COMPACT_ATOMS: atom_id res chain seq x y z
N MET A 1 65.77 -22.75 15.86
CA MET A 1 64.50 -22.17 16.35
C MET A 1 63.38 -23.02 15.77
N ASN A 2 62.65 -23.76 16.63
CA ASN A 2 61.77 -24.86 16.25
C ASN A 2 60.50 -24.36 15.55
N ALA A 3 60.25 -24.83 14.32
CA ALA A 3 58.98 -24.65 13.63
C ALA A 3 57.93 -25.56 14.27
N SER A 4 56.84 -24.97 14.80
CA SER A 4 55.71 -25.75 15.31
C SER A 4 55.00 -26.47 14.16
N PRO A 5 54.62 -27.76 14.30
CA PRO A 5 53.93 -28.48 13.25
C PRO A 5 52.52 -27.88 13.02
N PRO A 6 52.05 -27.82 11.77
CA PRO A 6 50.73 -27.27 11.46
C PRO A 6 49.65 -28.10 12.17
N ARG A 7 48.82 -27.45 13.01
CA ARG A 7 47.66 -28.09 13.64
C ARG A 7 46.76 -28.64 12.54
N ARG A 8 46.59 -29.97 12.51
CA ARG A 8 45.63 -30.62 11.61
C ARG A 8 44.22 -30.12 11.98
N PRO A 9 43.44 -29.58 11.04
CA PRO A 9 42.10 -29.12 11.33
C PRO A 9 41.25 -30.29 11.80
N SER A 10 40.65 -30.13 12.99
CA SER A 10 39.76 -31.12 13.60
C SER A 10 38.59 -31.44 12.65
N THR A 11 38.20 -32.71 12.58
CA THR A 11 37.01 -33.16 11.85
C THR A 11 35.75 -32.43 12.30
N ALA A 12 35.64 -32.07 13.58
CA ALA A 12 34.53 -31.26 14.11
C ALA A 12 34.47 -29.86 13.47
N TYR A 13 35.63 -29.22 13.24
CA TYR A 13 35.69 -27.93 12.55
C TYR A 13 35.23 -28.04 11.09
N ARG A 14 35.59 -29.14 10.41
CA ARG A 14 35.14 -29.40 9.03
C ARG A 14 33.62 -29.57 8.96
N TYR A 15 33.01 -30.32 9.88
CA TYR A 15 31.56 -30.50 9.92
C TYR A 15 30.81 -29.21 10.28
N LEU A 16 31.29 -28.44 11.27
CA LEU A 16 30.71 -27.13 11.60
C LEU A 16 30.81 -26.15 10.44
N PHE A 17 31.92 -26.15 9.71
CA PHE A 17 32.09 -25.32 8.52
C PHE A 17 31.11 -25.69 7.41
N VAL A 18 30.96 -26.99 7.12
CA VAL A 18 29.99 -27.46 6.10
C VAL A 18 28.56 -27.16 6.52
N LEU A 19 28.22 -27.33 7.80
CA LEU A 19 26.89 -27.01 8.33
C LEU A 19 26.60 -25.51 8.25
N GLY A 20 27.57 -24.66 8.64
CA GLY A 20 27.45 -23.21 8.54
C GLY A 20 27.34 -22.73 7.09
N LEU A 21 28.13 -23.31 6.18
CA LEU A 21 28.05 -23.01 4.76
C LEU A 21 26.70 -23.44 4.16
N GLY A 22 26.20 -24.63 4.52
CA GLY A 22 24.89 -25.12 4.10
C GLY A 22 23.75 -24.21 4.60
N LEU A 23 23.81 -23.76 5.86
CA LEU A 23 22.84 -22.83 6.42
C LEU A 23 22.87 -21.48 5.68
N LEU A 24 24.06 -20.96 5.39
CA LEU A 24 24.24 -19.70 4.67
C LEU A 24 23.66 -19.78 3.25
N ILE A 25 23.98 -20.85 2.52
CA ILE A 25 23.45 -21.10 1.17
C ILE A 25 21.93 -21.27 1.22
N GLY A 26 21.41 -22.03 2.18
CA GLY A 26 19.97 -22.23 2.37
C GLY A 26 19.23 -20.91 2.65
N LEU A 27 19.80 -20.03 3.46
CA LEU A 27 19.23 -18.71 3.74
C LEU A 27 19.20 -17.84 2.49
N ILE A 28 20.31 -17.78 1.74
CA ILE A 28 20.39 -17.01 0.48
C ILE A 28 19.36 -17.54 -0.53
N ALA A 29 19.29 -18.86 -0.72
CA ALA A 29 18.35 -19.49 -1.63
C ALA A 29 16.89 -19.18 -1.26
N THR A 30 16.55 -19.27 0.03
CA THR A 30 15.21 -18.97 0.54
C THR A 30 14.82 -17.52 0.28
N VAL A 31 15.72 -16.55 0.53
CA VAL A 31 15.46 -15.13 0.26
C VAL A 31 15.31 -14.86 -1.23
N MET A 32 16.14 -15.48 -2.09
CA MET A 32 16.04 -15.31 -3.54
C MET A 32 14.73 -15.87 -4.11
N VAL A 33 14.33 -17.07 -3.68
CA VAL A 33 13.03 -17.66 -4.06
C VAL A 33 11.88 -16.81 -3.53
N GLY A 34 11.95 -16.37 -2.27
CA GLY A 34 10.96 -15.47 -1.68
C GLY A 34 10.81 -14.18 -2.50
N ARG A 35 11.92 -13.52 -2.85
CA ARG A 35 11.90 -12.32 -3.70
C ARG A 35 11.39 -12.58 -5.11
N ALA A 36 11.71 -13.73 -5.71
CA ALA A 36 11.21 -14.09 -7.04
C ALA A 36 9.69 -14.32 -7.04
N LEU A 37 9.14 -14.92 -5.98
CA LEU A 37 7.70 -15.07 -5.80
C LEU A 37 7.02 -13.72 -5.52
N GLN A 38 7.67 -12.86 -4.73
CA GLN A 38 7.15 -11.54 -4.39
C GLN A 38 7.17 -10.59 -5.59
N ALA A 39 8.18 -10.68 -6.46
CA ALA A 39 8.25 -9.94 -7.72
C ALA A 39 7.18 -10.37 -8.74
N ARG A 40 6.64 -11.60 -8.61
CA ARG A 40 5.47 -12.04 -9.39
C ARG A 40 4.15 -11.54 -8.82
N ARG A 41 4.13 -11.09 -7.57
CA ARG A 41 2.99 -10.45 -6.95
C ARG A 41 3.05 -8.98 -7.34
N ASP A 42 2.08 -8.53 -8.12
CA ASP A 42 2.01 -7.13 -8.50
C ASP A 42 1.79 -6.27 -7.23
N PRO A 43 2.77 -5.44 -6.80
CA PRO A 43 2.60 -4.61 -5.61
C PRO A 43 1.68 -3.41 -5.88
N PHE A 44 1.29 -3.19 -7.14
CA PHE A 44 0.54 -2.02 -7.56
C PHE A 44 -0.78 -1.84 -6.80
N PRO A 45 -1.70 -2.82 -6.71
CA PRO A 45 -2.95 -2.65 -5.94
C PRO A 45 -2.75 -2.25 -4.48
N ASP A 46 -1.80 -2.88 -3.78
CA ASP A 46 -1.50 -2.54 -2.38
C ASP A 46 -0.92 -1.13 -2.25
N SER A 47 -0.05 -0.74 -3.18
CA SER A 47 0.55 0.60 -3.19
C SER A 47 -0.48 1.69 -3.50
N LEU A 48 -1.39 1.44 -4.45
CA LEU A 48 -2.47 2.36 -4.79
C LEU A 48 -3.37 2.61 -3.57
N MET A 49 -3.80 1.54 -2.90
CA MET A 49 -4.63 1.64 -1.70
C MET A 49 -3.92 2.35 -0.55
N GLN A 50 -2.62 2.12 -0.37
CA GLN A 50 -1.83 2.85 0.63
C GLN A 50 -1.77 4.36 0.36
N VAL A 51 -1.55 4.76 -0.90
CA VAL A 51 -1.51 6.19 -1.27
C VAL A 51 -2.90 6.81 -1.10
N MET A 52 -3.97 6.15 -1.55
CA MET A 52 -5.34 6.62 -1.36
C MET A 52 -5.68 6.77 0.13
N GLN A 53 -5.35 5.78 0.95
CA GLN A 53 -5.52 5.84 2.41
C GLN A 53 -4.78 7.04 3.01
N ARG A 54 -3.54 7.29 2.58
CA ARG A 54 -2.77 8.43 3.08
C ARG A 54 -3.42 9.78 2.73
N GLN A 55 -3.96 9.93 1.52
CA GLN A 55 -4.66 11.16 1.13
C GLN A 55 -5.95 11.36 1.94
N SER A 56 -6.74 10.29 2.15
CA SER A 56 -7.94 10.34 2.99
C SER A 56 -7.62 10.70 4.45
N GLN A 57 -6.56 10.12 5.03
CA GLN A 57 -6.10 10.48 6.38
C GLN A 57 -5.66 11.94 6.48
N LEU A 58 -4.97 12.47 5.47
CA LEU A 58 -4.56 13.88 5.45
C LEU A 58 -5.75 14.81 5.36
N LEU A 59 -6.78 14.44 4.60
CA LEU A 59 -8.05 15.18 4.54
C LEU A 59 -8.76 15.18 5.91
N GLN A 60 -8.81 14.03 6.58
CA GLN A 60 -9.36 13.92 7.93
C GLN A 60 -8.55 14.72 8.97
N GLN A 61 -7.22 14.67 8.89
CA GLN A 61 -6.35 15.45 9.77
C GLN A 61 -6.55 16.96 9.58
N ALA A 62 -6.70 17.42 8.34
CA ALA A 62 -7.00 18.83 8.06
C ALA A 62 -8.33 19.25 8.70
N GLN A 63 -9.36 18.41 8.61
CA GLN A 63 -10.65 18.63 9.26
C GLN A 63 -10.52 18.70 10.80
N GLN A 64 -9.82 17.74 11.42
CA GLN A 64 -9.61 17.70 12.88
C GLN A 64 -8.80 18.88 13.41
N GLN A 65 -7.90 19.43 12.58
CA GLN A 65 -7.08 20.60 12.90
C GLN A 65 -7.78 21.93 12.59
N ASN A 66 -9.05 21.91 12.16
CA ASN A 66 -9.79 23.08 11.67
C ASN A 66 -9.08 23.81 10.50
N ARG A 67 -8.25 23.09 9.75
CA ARG A 67 -7.56 23.56 8.54
C ARG A 67 -8.41 23.28 7.31
N CYS A 68 -9.55 23.95 7.24
CA CYS A 68 -10.58 23.67 6.25
C CYS A 68 -10.51 24.61 5.04
N SER A 69 -9.32 25.12 4.75
CA SER A 69 -9.11 25.98 3.60
C SER A 69 -9.17 25.17 2.31
N LEU A 70 -9.54 25.84 1.20
CA LEU A 70 -9.49 25.24 -0.13
C LEU A 70 -8.10 24.69 -0.47
N ALA A 71 -7.04 25.36 0.01
CA ALA A 71 -5.66 24.94 -0.21
C ALA A 71 -5.30 23.64 0.54
N ASP A 72 -5.98 23.35 1.65
CA ASP A 72 -5.75 22.13 2.43
C ASP A 72 -6.58 20.94 1.90
N SER A 73 -7.81 21.20 1.41
CA SER A 73 -8.75 20.15 0.99
C SER A 73 -8.65 19.75 -0.48
N VAL A 74 -8.60 20.72 -1.40
CA VAL A 74 -8.66 20.48 -2.86
C VAL A 74 -7.53 19.57 -3.37
N PRO A 75 -6.25 19.77 -2.99
CA PRO A 75 -5.18 18.90 -3.48
C PRO A 75 -5.35 17.44 -3.09
N ARG A 76 -5.92 17.18 -1.90
CA ARG A 76 -6.17 15.82 -1.39
C ARG A 76 -7.32 15.16 -2.13
N LEU A 77 -8.41 15.90 -2.37
CA LEU A 77 -9.55 15.44 -3.16
C LEU A 77 -9.15 15.14 -4.61
N GLN A 78 -8.32 16.00 -5.22
CA GLN A 78 -7.84 15.80 -6.58
C GLN A 78 -6.90 14.60 -6.69
N ALA A 79 -6.02 14.39 -5.70
CA ALA A 79 -5.18 13.20 -5.64
C ALA A 79 -6.04 11.92 -5.55
N LEU A 80 -7.03 11.88 -4.65
CA LEU A 80 -7.96 10.75 -4.55
C LEU A 80 -8.71 10.51 -5.87
N ARG A 81 -9.13 11.59 -6.53
CA ARG A 81 -9.86 11.50 -7.80
C ARG A 81 -8.99 10.92 -8.92
N LEU A 82 -7.73 11.32 -9.01
CA LEU A 82 -6.80 10.77 -10.00
C LEU A 82 -6.54 9.29 -9.73
N LEU A 83 -6.18 8.94 -8.50
CA LEU A 83 -5.89 7.56 -8.08
C LEU A 83 -7.09 6.62 -8.27
N SER A 84 -8.32 7.12 -8.10
CA SER A 84 -9.53 6.32 -8.33
C SER A 84 -9.73 5.88 -9.79
N ASN A 85 -9.05 6.49 -10.76
CA ASN A 85 -9.07 6.00 -12.15
C ASN A 85 -8.21 4.75 -12.34
N ASP A 86 -7.24 4.53 -11.45
CA ASP A 86 -6.30 3.42 -11.56
C ASP A 86 -6.84 2.14 -10.90
N LEU A 87 -8.04 2.17 -10.32
CA LEU A 87 -8.67 1.00 -9.68
C LEU A 87 -8.85 -0.17 -10.64
N ASP A 88 -9.25 0.10 -11.88
CA ASP A 88 -9.47 -0.93 -12.91
C ASP A 88 -8.15 -1.58 -13.34
N LEU A 89 -7.07 -0.79 -13.35
CA LEU A 89 -5.71 -1.27 -13.65
C LEU A 89 -5.12 -2.04 -12.47
N ALA A 90 -5.37 -1.58 -11.24
CA ALA A 90 -4.88 -2.19 -10.01
C ALA A 90 -5.54 -3.53 -9.69
N PHE A 91 -6.82 -3.68 -10.03
CA PHE A 91 -7.60 -4.87 -9.74
C PHE A 91 -8.15 -5.52 -11.02
N PRO A 92 -7.28 -6.06 -11.89
CA PRO A 92 -7.71 -6.61 -13.18
C PRO A 92 -8.69 -7.78 -13.03
N GLY A 93 -8.62 -8.54 -11.93
CA GLY A 93 -9.56 -9.62 -11.61
C GLY A 93 -10.95 -9.15 -11.15
N LEU A 94 -11.09 -7.88 -10.75
CA LEU A 94 -12.36 -7.27 -10.31
C LEU A 94 -12.91 -6.26 -11.32
N LYS A 95 -12.14 -5.92 -12.36
CA LYS A 95 -12.51 -4.97 -13.42
C LYS A 95 -13.93 -5.19 -13.96
N ASP A 96 -14.29 -6.43 -14.27
CA ASP A 96 -15.59 -6.73 -14.89
C ASP A 96 -16.69 -7.05 -13.85
N ASN A 97 -16.39 -6.94 -12.55
CA ASN A 97 -17.36 -7.11 -11.49
C ASN A 97 -18.24 -5.86 -11.36
N ALA A 98 -19.55 -6.02 -11.57
CA ALA A 98 -20.50 -4.90 -11.56
C ALA A 98 -20.58 -4.16 -10.21
N GLN A 99 -20.51 -4.89 -9.07
CA GLN A 99 -20.53 -4.27 -7.74
C GLN A 99 -19.25 -3.48 -7.49
N PHE A 100 -18.09 -4.01 -7.89
CA PHE A 100 -16.81 -3.30 -7.79
C PHE A 100 -16.84 -2.00 -8.61
N GLN A 101 -17.29 -2.09 -9.87
CA GLN A 101 -17.43 -0.92 -10.73
C GLN A 101 -18.40 0.12 -10.18
N GLN A 102 -19.50 -0.33 -9.55
CA GLN A 102 -20.46 0.54 -8.91
C GLN A 102 -19.79 1.34 -7.78
N HIS A 103 -19.11 0.68 -6.83
CA HIS A 103 -18.39 1.35 -5.75
C HIS A 103 -17.30 2.31 -6.28
N ALA A 104 -16.52 1.88 -7.27
CA ALA A 104 -15.49 2.72 -7.89
C ALA A 104 -16.10 3.95 -8.60
N SER A 105 -17.24 3.78 -9.28
CA SER A 105 -17.95 4.89 -9.92
C SER A 105 -18.56 5.85 -8.91
N GLN A 106 -19.08 5.34 -7.79
CA GLN A 106 -19.67 6.14 -6.72
C GLN A 106 -18.62 7.01 -6.04
N LEU A 107 -17.47 6.43 -5.68
CA LEU A 107 -16.32 7.19 -5.15
C LEU A 107 -15.89 8.29 -6.14
N ARG A 108 -15.74 7.96 -7.43
CA ARG A 108 -15.39 8.94 -8.48
C ARG A 108 -16.43 10.05 -8.57
N GLY A 109 -17.71 9.71 -8.51
CA GLY A 109 -18.83 10.65 -8.55
C GLY A 109 -18.82 11.63 -7.37
N ASN A 110 -18.67 11.11 -6.16
CA ASN A 110 -18.62 11.92 -4.93
C ASN A 110 -17.39 12.84 -4.91
N LEU A 111 -16.23 12.34 -5.34
CA LEU A 111 -15.01 13.15 -5.49
C LEU A 111 -15.18 14.25 -6.56
N ASN A 112 -15.84 13.96 -7.69
CA ASN A 112 -16.16 14.97 -8.70
C ASN A 112 -17.08 16.05 -8.13
N ALA A 113 -18.12 15.67 -7.38
CA ALA A 113 -19.04 16.61 -6.76
C ALA A 113 -18.31 17.52 -5.75
N ALA A 114 -17.45 16.94 -4.91
CA ALA A 114 -16.64 17.70 -3.95
C ALA A 114 -15.61 18.62 -4.62
N LEU A 115 -15.11 18.27 -5.82
CA LEU A 115 -14.21 19.14 -6.59
C LEU A 115 -14.96 20.23 -7.36
N ALA A 116 -16.20 19.98 -7.79
CA ALA A 116 -17.05 20.97 -8.45
C ALA A 116 -17.59 22.03 -7.47
N ALA A 117 -17.85 21.63 -6.23
CA ALA A 117 -18.20 22.51 -5.12
C ALA A 117 -17.25 22.27 -3.93
N PRO A 118 -16.01 22.80 -4.00
CA PRO A 118 -15.02 22.62 -2.93
C PRO A 118 -15.53 23.06 -1.56
N PRO A 119 -15.23 22.30 -0.49
CA PRO A 119 -15.67 22.65 0.86
C PRO A 119 -14.99 23.96 1.30
N SER A 120 -15.79 25.00 1.48
CA SER A 120 -15.35 26.34 1.88
C SER A 120 -15.21 26.52 3.39
N ASP A 121 -15.73 25.57 4.17
CA ASP A 121 -15.70 25.59 5.64
C ASP A 121 -15.52 24.17 6.22
N CYS A 122 -15.35 24.12 7.54
CA CYS A 122 -15.10 22.86 8.25
C CYS A 122 -16.31 21.92 8.31
N THR A 123 -17.52 22.43 8.21
CA THR A 123 -18.74 21.62 8.22
C THR A 123 -18.89 20.90 6.88
N ALA A 124 -18.72 21.64 5.78
CA ALA A 124 -18.68 21.08 4.44
C ALA A 124 -17.53 20.07 4.29
N LEU A 125 -16.34 20.40 4.83
CA LEU A 125 -15.20 19.48 4.79
C LEU A 125 -15.49 18.19 5.59
N ALA A 126 -16.14 18.28 6.75
CA ALA A 126 -16.51 17.12 7.54
C ALA A 126 -17.47 16.18 6.77
N GLN A 127 -18.47 16.73 6.08
CA GLN A 127 -19.38 15.95 5.24
C GLN A 127 -18.65 15.24 4.08
N VAL A 128 -17.71 15.93 3.43
CA VAL A 128 -16.87 15.33 2.38
C VAL A 128 -16.00 14.21 2.94
N VAL A 129 -15.36 14.42 4.10
CA VAL A 129 -14.54 13.40 4.77
C VAL A 129 -15.38 12.17 5.11
N GLU A 130 -16.57 12.36 5.68
CA GLU A 130 -17.49 11.27 6.01
C GLU A 130 -17.92 10.49 4.75
N THR A 131 -18.29 11.20 3.69
CA THR A 131 -18.68 10.59 2.41
C THR A 131 -17.55 9.73 1.83
N VAL A 132 -16.32 10.28 1.77
CA VAL A 132 -15.15 9.55 1.26
C VAL A 132 -14.85 8.32 2.13
N GLN A 133 -14.96 8.43 3.46
CA GLN A 133 -14.77 7.28 4.35
C GLN A 133 -15.86 6.22 4.17
N ALA A 134 -17.11 6.62 3.92
CA ALA A 134 -18.21 5.73 3.63
C ALA A 134 -17.97 4.97 2.31
N ASP A 135 -17.57 5.66 1.24
CA ASP A 135 -17.23 5.05 -0.05
C ASP A 135 -16.09 4.03 0.09
N CYS A 136 -15.03 4.39 0.84
CA CYS A 136 -13.91 3.50 1.10
C CYS A 136 -14.35 2.25 1.88
N ARG A 137 -15.23 2.42 2.87
CA ARG A 137 -15.72 1.32 3.71
C ARG A 137 -16.65 0.39 2.93
N ALA A 138 -17.56 0.94 2.13
CA ALA A 138 -18.50 0.18 1.33
C ALA A 138 -17.77 -0.75 0.35
N CYS A 139 -16.79 -0.25 -0.38
CA CYS A 139 -15.97 -1.06 -1.28
C CYS A 139 -15.19 -2.14 -0.50
N HIS A 140 -14.52 -1.77 0.60
CA HIS A 140 -13.75 -2.73 1.39
C HIS A 140 -14.60 -3.78 2.10
N GLN A 141 -15.85 -3.49 2.45
CA GLN A 141 -16.73 -4.48 3.09
C GLN A 141 -17.04 -5.65 2.16
N ASP A 142 -17.09 -5.41 0.85
CA ASP A 142 -17.44 -6.42 -0.15
C ASP A 142 -16.20 -7.14 -0.73
N PHE A 143 -15.03 -6.48 -0.75
CA PHE A 143 -13.86 -6.93 -1.52
C PHE A 143 -12.55 -7.12 -0.74
N ARG A 144 -12.53 -6.93 0.59
CA ARG A 144 -11.33 -7.08 1.43
C ARG A 144 -11.48 -8.19 2.47
#